data_AF-A0A8T3T6H2-F1
#
_entry.id   AF-A0A8T3T6H2-F1
#
_cell.length_a   1.000
_cell.length_b   1.000
_cell.length_c   1.000
_cell.angle_alpha   90.00
_cell.angle_beta   90.00
_cell.angle_gamma   90.00
#
_symmetry.space_group_name_H-M   'P 1'
#
loop_
_entity.id
_entity.type
_entity.pdbx_description
1 polymer ?
#
loop_
_entity_poly.entity_id
_entity_poly.type
_entity_poly.pdbx_seq_one_letter_code
_entity_poly.pdbx_strand_id
1 'polypeptide(L)' 'MVSHGNFLFGQEWSQQTQEGVILELAFRGTVLAQARMHPYIMLEQAQTNLTDPETDGLYVLNRIYEASGLCCGAAP' A
#
# COMPACT_ATOMS: atom_id res chain seq x y z
N MET A 1 10.39 -6.71 15.44
CA MET A 1 10.35 -6.10 16.78
C MET A 1 10.27 -4.59 16.57
N VAL A 2 9.18 -3.94 17.00
CA VAL A 2 8.96 -2.49 16.75
C VAL A 2 9.32 -1.74 18.03
N SER A 3 10.19 -0.73 17.94
CA SER A 3 10.61 0.07 19.10
C SER A 3 9.57 1.16 19.41
N HIS A 4 9.40 1.55 20.68
CA HIS A 4 8.50 2.66 21.06
C HIS A 4 8.92 4.00 20.42
N GLY A 5 10.20 4.16 20.09
CA GLY A 5 10.73 5.33 19.39
C GLY A 5 10.18 5.48 17.97
N ASN A 6 9.84 4.37 17.30
CA ASN A 6 9.28 4.36 15.95
C ASN A 6 7.83 4.91 15.89
N PHE A 7 7.15 4.96 17.04
CA PHE A 7 5.84 5.57 17.17
C PHE A 7 5.93 7.07 17.50
N LEU A 8 6.88 7.44 18.36
CA LEU A 8 7.05 8.82 18.84
C LEU A 8 7.79 9.72 17.86
N PHE A 9 8.71 9.16 17.08
CA PHE A 9 9.49 9.89 16.09
C PHE A 9 9.13 9.33 14.72
N GLY A 10 8.65 10.19 13.83
CA GLY A 10 8.24 9.79 12.50
C GLY A 10 9.34 9.01 11.78
N GLN A 11 8.95 8.00 11.01
CA GLN A 11 9.89 7.08 10.35
C GLN A 11 10.09 7.48 8.89
N GLU A 12 10.58 8.70 8.65
CA GLU A 12 10.87 9.22 7.28
C GLU A 12 11.94 8.43 6.52
N TRP A 13 12.63 7.51 7.18
CA TRP A 13 13.63 6.63 6.57
C TRP A 13 13.07 5.22 6.27
N SER A 14 11.85 4.89 6.73
CA SER A 14 11.24 3.58 6.51
C SER A 14 10.18 3.67 5.41
N GLN A 15 10.41 2.98 4.29
CA GLN A 15 9.40 2.81 3.23
C GLN A 15 8.13 2.13 3.76
N GLN A 16 8.28 1.25 4.76
CA GLN A 16 7.20 0.47 5.33
C GLN A 16 6.13 1.30 6.06
N THR A 17 6.48 2.52 6.46
CA THR A 17 5.55 3.49 7.09
C THR A 17 5.20 4.66 6.19
N GLN A 18 5.88 4.81 5.05
CA GLN A 18 5.64 5.89 4.10
C GLN A 18 4.80 5.46 2.91
N GLU A 19 4.85 4.18 2.54
CA GLU A 19 4.02 3.64 1.48
C GLU A 19 2.77 2.98 2.03
N GLY A 20 1.65 3.22 1.37
CA GLY A 20 0.36 2.64 1.71
C GLY A 20 -0.47 2.40 0.45
N VAL A 21 -1.68 1.88 0.66
CA VAL A 21 -2.64 1.65 -0.44
C VAL A 21 -3.99 2.20 -0.02
N ILE A 22 -4.61 2.97 -0.92
CA ILE A 22 -6.03 3.29 -0.85
C ILE A 22 -6.80 2.20 -1.60
N LEU A 23 -7.71 1.52 -0.90
CA LEU A 23 -8.57 0.48 -1.47
C LEU A 23 -9.88 1.08 -1.95
N GLU A 24 -10.18 0.86 -3.22
CA GLU A 24 -11.47 1.16 -3.81
C GLU A 24 -12.21 -0.15 -4.07
N LEU A 25 -13.33 -0.35 -3.39
CA LEU A 25 -14.13 -1.57 -3.46
C LEU A 25 -15.52 -1.24 -4.01
N ALA A 26 -15.92 -1.92 -5.09
CA ALA A 26 -17.26 -1.80 -5.65
C ALA A 26 -18.05 -3.08 -5.38
N PHE A 27 -19.25 -2.93 -4.82
CA PHE A 27 -20.14 -4.03 -4.49
C PHE A 27 -21.40 -3.99 -5.35
N ARG A 28 -21.87 -5.17 -5.77
CA ARG A 28 -23.21 -5.37 -6.32
C ARG A 28 -24.05 -6.10 -5.27
N GLY A 29 -24.83 -5.34 -4.51
CA GLY A 29 -25.51 -5.88 -3.32
C GLY A 29 -24.49 -6.26 -2.26
N THR A 30 -24.44 -7.54 -1.88
CA THR A 30 -23.45 -8.09 -0.93
C THR A 30 -22.24 -8.74 -1.60
N VAL A 31 -22.21 -8.76 -2.93
CA VAL A 31 -21.12 -9.40 -3.70
C VAL A 31 -20.10 -8.34 -4.09
N LEU A 32 -18.83 -8.57 -3.75
CA LEU A 32 -17.73 -7.74 -4.23
C LEU A 32 -17.57 -7.93 -5.74
N ALA A 33 -17.77 -6.86 -6.51
CA ALA A 33 -17.69 -6.87 -7.97
C ALA A 33 -16.33 -6.39 -8.49
N GLN A 34 -15.62 -5.56 -7.71
CA GLN A 34 -14.33 -5.00 -8.12
C GLN A 34 -13.53 -4.54 -6.90
N ALA A 35 -12.22 -4.74 -6.93
CA ALA A 35 -11.26 -4.13 -6.04
C ALA A 35 -10.16 -3.45 -6.85
N ARG A 36 -9.87 -2.18 -6.57
CA ARG A 36 -8.71 -1.46 -7.09
C ARG A 36 -7.83 -1.04 -5.92
N MET A 37 -6.52 -1.16 -6.11
CA MET A 37 -5.50 -0.75 -5.16
C MET A 37 -4.77 0.45 -5.75
N HIS A 38 -4.85 1.59 -5.09
CA HIS A 38 -4.17 2.82 -5.47
C HIS A 38 -2.99 3.03 -4.51
N PRO A 39 -1.77 2.61 -4.87
CA PRO A 39 -0.60 2.84 -4.04
C PRO A 39 -0.31 4.34 -3.91
N TYR A 40 0.21 4.73 -2.76
CA TYR A 40 0.64 6.09 -2.49
C TYR A 40 1.93 6.10 -1.68
N ILE A 41 2.66 7.21 -1.79
CA ILE A 41 3.79 7.53 -0.93
C ILE A 41 3.49 8.80 -0.14
N MET A 42 3.84 8.79 1.15
CA MET A 42 3.72 9.92 2.04
C MET A 42 5.01 10.74 1.99
N LEU A 43 4.97 11.87 1.29
CA LEU A 43 6.06 12.84 1.26
C LEU A 43 6.01 13.72 2.50
N GLU A 44 7.20 14.02 3.05
CA GLU A 44 7.38 14.95 4.18
C GLU A 44 6.46 14.66 5.38
N GLN A 45 6.06 13.39 5.57
CA GLN A 45 5.19 12.93 6.65
C GLN A 45 3.79 13.57 6.70
N ALA A 46 3.39 14.31 5.65
CA ALA A 46 2.16 15.08 5.66
C ALA A 46 1.38 15.04 4.34
N GLN A 47 2.04 14.68 3.23
CA GLN A 47 1.43 14.73 1.92
C GLN A 47 1.34 13.35 1.27
N THR A 48 0.11 12.86 1.13
CA THR A 48 -0.19 11.67 0.34
C THR A 48 -0.15 11.99 -1.14
N ASN A 49 0.77 11.41 -1.88
CA ASN A 49 0.81 11.47 -3.34
C ASN A 49 0.58 10.08 -3.92
N LEU A 50 -0.39 9.98 -4.83
CA LEU A 50 -0.64 8.75 -5.57
C LEU A 50 0.57 8.42 -6.44
N THR A 51 1.05 7.19 -6.32
CA THR A 51 2.14 6.70 -7.16
C THR A 51 1.55 6.19 -8.48
N ASP A 52 2.36 6.19 -9.53
CA ASP A 52 1.97 5.53 -10.78
C ASP A 52 1.88 4.02 -10.53
N PRO A 53 0.70 3.39 -10.63
CA PRO A 53 0.53 1.97 -10.32
C PRO A 53 1.26 1.03 -11.28
N GLU A 54 1.70 1.49 -12.46
CA GLU A 54 2.43 0.65 -13.43
C GLU A 54 3.94 0.60 -13.16
N THR A 55 4.50 1.62 -12.50
CA THR A 55 5.96 1.75 -12.31
C THR A 55 6.38 1.88 -10.84
N ASP A 56 5.53 2.43 -9.97
CA ASP A 56 5.84 2.78 -8.58
C ASP A 56 4.85 2.13 -7.58
N GLY A 57 5.26 1.96 -6.33
CA GLY A 57 4.43 1.33 -5.27
C GLY A 57 4.48 -0.21 -5.26
N LEU A 58 5.39 -0.81 -6.01
CA LEU A 58 5.61 -2.27 -6.02
C LEU A 58 5.97 -2.82 -4.64
N TYR A 59 6.62 -2.05 -3.77
CA TYR A 59 7.00 -2.50 -2.44
C TYR A 59 5.78 -2.86 -1.59
N VAL A 60 4.80 -1.96 -1.48
CA VAL A 60 3.57 -2.22 -0.71
C VAL A 60 2.66 -3.23 -1.41
N LEU A 61 2.56 -3.20 -2.74
CA LEU A 61 1.76 -4.16 -3.49
C LEU A 61 2.30 -5.59 -3.35
N ASN A 62 3.61 -5.81 -3.48
CA ASN A 62 4.22 -7.13 -3.32
C ASN A 62 3.97 -7.70 -1.93
N ARG A 63 4.03 -6.88 -0.87
CA ARG A 63 3.71 -7.31 0.50
C ARG A 63 2.26 -7.77 0.64
N ILE A 64 1.32 -7.06 0.00
CA ILE A 64 -0.09 -7.45 0.00
C ILE A 64 -0.27 -8.78 -0.73
N TYR A 65 0.34 -8.94 -1.91
CA TYR A 65 0.26 -10.18 -2.68
C TYR A 65 0.87 -11.38 -1.94
N GLU A 66 2.08 -11.23 -1.38
CA GLU A 66 2.73 -12.24 -0.54
C GLU A 66 1.85 -12.66 0.64
N ALA A 67 1.24 -11.70 1.35
CA ALA A 67 0.35 -11.98 2.47
C ALA A 67 -0.96 -12.66 2.03
N SER A 68 -1.45 -12.36 0.83
CA SER A 68 -2.67 -12.96 0.27
C SER A 68 -2.47 -14.41 -0.23
N GLY A 69 -1.23 -14.89 -0.32
CA GLY A 69 -0.92 -16.21 -0.88
C GLY A 69 -1.01 -16.27 -2.41
N LEU A 70 -1.33 -15.17 -3.07
CA LEU A 70 -1.22 -15.00 -4.52
C LEU A 70 0.25 -14.72 -4.83
N CYS A 71 1.06 -15.75 -5.04
CA CYS A 71 2.47 -15.56 -5.35
C CYS A 71 2.68 -14.77 -6.66
N CYS A 72 3.73 -13.95 -6.64
CA CYS A 72 4.21 -13.04 -7.68
C CYS A 72 4.15 -13.65 -9.09
N GLY A 73 3.34 -13.05 -9.98
CA GLY A 73 3.27 -13.48 -11.37
C GLY A 73 2.13 -12.94 -12.23
N ALA A 74 1.21 -12.13 -11.70
CA ALA A 74 0.15 -11.52 -12.50
C ALA A 74 -0.13 -10.09 -12.03
N ALA A 75 0.82 -9.19 -12.29
CA ALA A 75 0.42 -7.83 -12.61
C ALA A 75 -0.12 -7.87 -14.07
N PRO A 76 -1.32 -7.35 -14.36
CA PRO A 76 -1.76 -7.15 -15.74
C PRO A 76 -0.84 -6.17 -16.49
#